data_AF-A0A9J6C560-F1
#
_entry.id   AF-A0A9J6C560-F1
#
_cell.length_a   1.000
_cell.length_b   1.000
_cell.length_c   1.000
_cell.angle_alpha   90.00
_cell.angle_beta   90.00
_cell.angle_gamma   90.00
#
_symmetry.space_group_name_H-M   'P 1'
#
loop_
_entity.id
_entity.type
_entity.pdbx_description
1 polymer ?
#
loop_
_entity_poly.entity_id
_entity_poly.type
_entity_poly.pdbx_seq_one_letter_code
_entity_poly.pdbx_strand_id
1 'polypeptide(L)'
;MEDIFYWCRENNTIQVRLWLDDTENDFNKGDDHGFSALHWSAKEGHTKLVEMLLARGARVNATNMGEDIPLHLAAAHGHIDVVLMLIKAKSDINAQNEHGNTPLHYACFWGYQHIAEELVNHGALVSLANKDGDTPLDKAKSLLAKRLHDLAIESGQELKKISIKDNQWLGLKTRSRDATLSRYKGINIEDLKLHTKVSISPSGETWRGRWQNNDVIAKILTIREITPRVSRDFNEEFPKLRIFSHPNILPLIGACNSQKHLVTISQYMPRGSLYDLLHSAAGIVVDTAQAVRFALDIAKGMAYLHSLERIIPEFFLNSFHVMIDEDLTARINMGDCKFSFQERGRIYQPAWMSPETLQRKRADRNWEACDMWSFSIVVWELMTREIPFVDLSPMECGMRIATEGLRVQIPPGASAHLSKLIKICMNEEAGKRPRFDMVIPILEKMGAKF
;
A
#
# COMPACT_ATOMS: atom_id res chain seq x y z
N MET A 1 11.78 17.54 23.48
CA MET A 1 10.92 17.97 22.34
C MET A 1 9.81 16.94 22.29
N GLU A 2 8.56 17.36 22.33
CA GLU A 2 7.43 16.42 22.26
C GLU A 2 7.42 15.74 20.90
N ASP A 3 7.27 14.42 20.87
CA ASP A 3 7.23 13.61 19.66
C ASP A 3 5.80 13.10 19.40
N ILE A 4 5.60 12.48 18.24
CA ILE A 4 4.30 11.88 17.88
C ILE A 4 3.81 10.88 18.94
N PHE A 5 4.71 10.13 19.58
CA PHE A 5 4.35 9.13 20.57
C PHE A 5 3.83 9.76 21.87
N TYR A 6 4.37 10.90 22.28
CA TYR A 6 3.81 11.70 23.37
C TYR A 6 2.38 12.16 23.03
N TRP A 7 2.17 12.77 21.86
CA TRP A 7 0.83 13.22 21.47
C TRP A 7 -0.16 12.07 21.27
N CYS A 8 0.30 10.90 20.84
CA CYS A 8 -0.51 9.69 20.78
C CYS A 8 -0.93 9.22 22.17
N ARG A 9 -0.06 9.31 23.19
CA ARG A 9 -0.42 8.93 24.58
C ARG A 9 -1.42 9.90 25.20
N GLU A 10 -1.24 11.20 24.97
CA GLU A 10 -2.08 12.28 25.50
C GLU A 10 -3.40 12.49 24.70
N ASN A 11 -3.68 11.66 23.70
CA ASN A 11 -4.85 11.80 22.80
C ASN A 11 -4.94 13.15 22.07
N ASN A 12 -3.80 13.78 21.75
CA ASN A 12 -3.78 15.07 21.06
C ASN A 12 -3.95 14.89 19.54
N THR A 13 -5.20 14.66 19.13
CA THR A 13 -5.58 14.42 17.73
C THR A 13 -5.16 15.52 16.76
N ILE A 14 -5.09 16.77 17.22
CA ILE A 14 -4.71 17.92 16.38
C ILE A 14 -3.22 17.88 16.08
N GLN A 15 -2.38 17.69 17.12
CA GLN A 15 -0.93 17.63 16.92
C GLN A 15 -0.52 16.39 16.12
N VAL A 16 -1.15 15.23 16.38
CA VAL A 16 -0.91 14.04 15.56
C VAL A 16 -1.28 14.29 14.10
N ARG A 17 -2.42 14.94 13.82
CA ARG A 17 -2.81 15.29 12.44
C ARG A 17 -1.79 16.21 11.77
N LEU A 18 -1.42 17.31 12.43
CA LEU A 18 -0.44 18.26 11.90
C LEU A 18 0.91 17.57 11.61
N TRP A 19 1.34 16.66 12.48
CA TRP A 19 2.55 15.88 12.26
C TRP A 19 2.43 14.93 11.06
N LEU A 20 1.28 14.29 10.87
CA LEU A 20 1.00 13.38 9.75
C LEU A 20 0.85 14.10 8.39
N ASP A 21 0.51 15.38 8.40
CA ASP A 21 0.39 16.19 7.19
C ASP A 21 1.78 16.60 6.63
N ASP A 22 2.82 16.55 7.46
CA ASP A 22 4.19 16.69 7.02
C ASP A 22 4.69 15.38 6.39
N THR A 23 4.83 15.38 5.06
CA THR A 23 5.31 14.23 4.26
C THR A 23 6.74 13.78 4.58
N GLU A 24 7.55 14.58 5.29
CA GLU A 24 8.87 14.14 5.74
C GLU A 24 8.79 13.17 6.92
N ASN A 25 7.65 13.16 7.61
CA ASN A 25 7.39 12.32 8.76
C ASN A 25 6.90 10.93 8.36
N ASP A 26 7.51 9.91 8.96
CA ASP A 26 7.10 8.51 8.82
C ASP A 26 6.53 8.02 10.14
N PHE A 27 5.20 7.96 10.26
CA PHE A 27 4.51 7.50 11.48
C PHE A 27 4.54 5.97 11.66
N ASN A 28 4.97 5.22 10.63
CA ASN A 28 5.22 3.79 10.76
C ASN A 28 6.54 3.51 11.47
N LYS A 29 7.34 4.56 11.73
CA LYS A 29 8.50 4.51 12.60
C LYS A 29 8.07 4.26 14.04
N GLY A 30 8.69 3.27 14.67
CA GLY A 30 8.56 3.01 16.11
C GLY A 30 9.46 3.93 16.95
N ASP A 31 9.14 4.04 18.23
CA ASP A 31 10.02 4.61 19.25
C ASP A 31 11.23 3.70 19.54
N ASP A 32 12.00 4.03 20.57
CA ASP A 32 13.20 3.26 20.95
C ASP A 32 12.91 1.81 21.37
N HIS A 33 11.65 1.46 21.64
CA HIS A 33 11.19 0.11 21.97
C HIS A 33 10.41 -0.55 20.81
N GLY A 34 10.37 0.11 19.65
CA GLY A 34 9.67 -0.36 18.46
C GLY A 34 8.16 -0.11 18.47
N PHE A 35 7.62 0.64 19.42
CA PHE A 35 6.19 0.96 19.45
C PHE A 35 5.90 2.05 18.42
N SER A 36 5.08 1.75 17.43
CA SER A 36 4.56 2.75 16.48
C SER A 36 3.48 3.63 17.12
N ALA A 37 3.12 4.72 16.43
CA ALA A 37 1.99 5.57 16.83
C ALA A 37 0.69 4.74 17.02
N LEU A 38 0.47 3.73 16.15
CA LEU A 38 -0.69 2.84 16.25
C LEU A 38 -0.63 1.96 17.50
N HIS A 39 0.55 1.51 17.93
CA HIS A 39 0.69 0.75 19.19
C HIS A 39 0.28 1.60 20.38
N TRP A 40 0.78 2.84 20.48
CA TRP A 40 0.45 3.73 21.58
C TRP A 40 -1.04 4.11 21.60
N SER A 41 -1.60 4.48 20.45
CA SER A 41 -3.03 4.78 20.35
C SER A 41 -3.91 3.55 20.64
N ALA A 42 -3.47 2.34 20.29
CA ALA A 42 -4.20 1.12 20.60
C ALA A 42 -4.12 0.72 22.07
N LYS A 43 -2.95 0.89 22.70
CA LYS A 43 -2.71 0.62 24.12
C LYS A 43 -3.54 1.53 25.03
N GLU A 44 -3.70 2.80 24.65
CA GLU A 44 -4.46 3.78 25.45
C GLU A 44 -5.96 3.86 25.06
N GLY A 45 -6.38 3.14 24.01
CA GLY A 45 -7.79 3.06 23.61
C GLY A 45 -8.31 4.28 22.84
N HIS A 46 -7.43 5.09 22.26
CA HIS A 46 -7.80 6.34 21.58
C HIS A 46 -8.41 6.08 20.19
N THR A 47 -9.71 5.81 20.16
CA THR A 47 -10.41 5.33 18.96
C THR A 47 -10.25 6.24 17.74
N LYS A 48 -10.39 7.56 17.93
CA LYS A 48 -10.22 8.56 16.86
C LYS A 48 -8.81 8.59 16.30
N LEU A 49 -7.79 8.42 17.15
CA LEU A 49 -6.40 8.33 16.69
C LEU A 49 -6.16 7.05 15.91
N VAL A 50 -6.66 5.91 16.41
CA VAL A 50 -6.59 4.63 15.71
C VAL A 50 -7.23 4.72 14.33
N GLU A 51 -8.46 5.24 14.23
CA GLU A 51 -9.15 5.43 12.96
C GLU A 51 -8.34 6.30 11.98
N MET A 52 -7.84 7.45 12.45
CA MET A 52 -7.03 8.37 11.63
C MET A 52 -5.73 7.73 11.16
N LEU A 53 -5.01 7.03 12.04
CA LEU A 53 -3.76 6.34 11.73
C LEU A 53 -3.99 5.22 10.71
N LEU A 54 -5.03 4.42 10.89
CA LEU A 54 -5.41 3.36 9.94
C LEU A 54 -5.77 3.95 8.57
N ALA A 55 -6.56 5.04 8.54
CA ALA A 55 -6.92 5.72 7.31
C ALA A 55 -5.70 6.30 6.57
N ARG A 56 -4.66 6.71 7.30
CA ARG A 56 -3.37 7.16 6.75
C ARG A 56 -2.42 6.02 6.40
N GLY A 57 -2.84 4.76 6.51
CA GLY A 57 -2.03 3.61 6.12
C GLY A 57 -1.06 3.12 7.18
N ALA A 58 -1.42 3.24 8.47
CA ALA A 58 -0.66 2.60 9.54
C ALA A 58 -0.50 1.11 9.26
N ARG A 59 0.72 0.59 9.46
CA ARG A 59 1.00 -0.83 9.42
C ARG A 59 0.29 -1.52 10.59
N VAL A 60 -0.85 -2.14 10.29
CA VAL A 60 -1.72 -2.81 11.28
C VAL A 60 -1.00 -3.94 12.00
N ASN A 61 -0.09 -4.64 11.30
CA ASN A 61 0.70 -5.76 11.82
C ASN A 61 2.16 -5.38 12.10
N ALA A 62 2.46 -4.09 12.31
CA ALA A 62 3.77 -3.69 12.82
C ALA A 62 3.99 -4.32 14.20
N THR A 63 5.19 -4.82 14.47
CA THR A 63 5.58 -5.44 15.73
C THR A 63 6.53 -4.56 16.54
N ASN A 64 6.32 -4.45 17.85
CA ASN A 64 7.32 -3.88 18.77
C ASN A 64 8.50 -4.85 19.01
N MET A 65 9.43 -4.51 19.92
CA MET A 65 10.56 -5.39 20.26
C MET A 65 10.16 -6.76 20.84
N GLY A 66 9.01 -6.87 21.52
CA GLY A 66 8.46 -8.14 22.03
C GLY A 66 7.63 -8.91 20.99
N GLU A 67 7.68 -8.49 19.73
CA GLU A 67 6.86 -9.00 18.63
C GLU A 67 5.33 -8.80 18.81
N ASP A 68 4.90 -7.91 19.70
CA ASP A 68 3.49 -7.55 19.84
C ASP A 68 3.07 -6.63 18.70
N ILE A 69 1.95 -6.95 18.05
CA ILE A 69 1.20 -6.04 17.18
C ILE A 69 0.20 -5.17 17.97
N PRO A 70 -0.29 -4.03 17.44
CA PRO A 70 -1.28 -3.18 18.12
C PRO A 70 -2.51 -3.93 18.67
N LEU A 71 -2.93 -5.00 18.01
CA LEU A 71 -4.06 -5.83 18.47
C LEU A 71 -3.78 -6.54 19.80
N HIS A 72 -2.53 -6.96 20.07
CA HIS A 72 -2.15 -7.51 21.37
C HIS A 72 -2.35 -6.46 22.47
N LEU A 73 -1.92 -5.23 22.23
CA LEU A 73 -1.99 -4.15 23.21
C LEU A 73 -3.44 -3.74 23.50
N ALA A 74 -4.27 -3.61 22.45
CA ALA A 74 -5.69 -3.32 22.60
C ALA A 74 -6.42 -4.41 23.38
N ALA A 75 -6.12 -5.69 23.09
CA ALA A 75 -6.68 -6.83 23.80
C ALA A 75 -6.20 -6.91 25.26
N ALA A 76 -4.93 -6.59 25.52
CA ALA A 76 -4.34 -6.59 26.86
C ALA A 76 -4.84 -5.46 27.78
N HIS A 77 -5.36 -4.36 27.21
CA HIS A 77 -5.83 -3.20 27.97
C HIS A 77 -7.37 -3.04 27.95
N GLY A 78 -8.10 -3.96 27.32
CA GLY A 78 -9.56 -3.97 27.40
C GLY A 78 -10.29 -3.03 26.43
N HIS A 79 -9.64 -2.62 25.33
CA HIS A 79 -10.20 -1.63 24.40
C HIS A 79 -10.95 -2.30 23.23
N ILE A 80 -12.21 -2.69 23.48
CA ILE A 80 -13.04 -3.43 22.51
C ILE A 80 -13.22 -2.69 21.16
N ASP A 81 -13.51 -1.40 21.19
CA ASP A 81 -13.74 -0.63 19.95
C ASP A 81 -12.48 -0.61 19.07
N VAL A 82 -11.31 -0.50 19.70
CA VAL A 82 -10.01 -0.57 19.01
C VAL A 82 -9.77 -1.96 18.45
N VAL A 83 -10.07 -3.03 19.21
CA VAL A 83 -9.98 -4.41 18.73
C VAL A 83 -10.80 -4.60 17.45
N LEU A 84 -12.06 -4.16 17.45
CA LEU A 84 -12.93 -4.28 16.28
C LEU A 84 -12.43 -3.46 15.08
N MET A 85 -11.89 -2.25 15.31
CA MET A 85 -11.29 -1.44 14.25
C MET A 85 -10.05 -2.11 13.64
N LEU A 86 -9.17 -2.69 14.46
CA LEU A 86 -7.97 -3.37 14.00
C LEU A 86 -8.32 -4.66 13.23
N ILE A 87 -9.30 -5.44 13.71
CA ILE A 87 -9.83 -6.61 13.00
C ILE A 87 -10.38 -6.20 11.63
N LYS A 88 -11.19 -5.14 11.57
CA LYS A 88 -11.73 -4.60 10.30
C LYS A 88 -10.61 -4.14 9.36
N ALA A 89 -9.49 -3.66 9.89
CA ALA A 89 -8.31 -3.29 9.14
C ALA A 89 -7.40 -4.48 8.78
N LYS A 90 -7.90 -5.73 8.87
CA LYS A 90 -7.17 -6.97 8.56
C LYS A 90 -5.91 -7.18 9.42
N SER A 91 -5.99 -6.81 10.69
CA SER A 91 -4.98 -7.23 11.67
C SER A 91 -4.87 -8.75 11.71
N ASP A 92 -3.65 -9.29 11.87
CA ASP A 92 -3.44 -10.72 12.07
C ASP A 92 -3.91 -11.12 13.48
N ILE A 93 -5.12 -11.70 13.52
CA ILE A 93 -5.81 -12.10 14.75
C ILE A 93 -5.04 -13.21 15.50
N ASN A 94 -4.28 -14.02 14.77
CA ASN A 94 -3.52 -15.16 15.30
C ASN A 94 -2.02 -14.88 15.37
N ALA A 95 -1.60 -13.62 15.24
CA ALA A 95 -0.22 -13.22 15.39
C ALA A 95 0.33 -13.71 16.73
N GLN A 96 1.52 -14.33 16.72
CA GLN A 96 2.21 -14.81 17.90
C GLN A 96 3.42 -13.91 18.19
N ASN A 97 3.43 -13.32 19.39
CA ASN A 97 4.53 -12.49 19.87
C ASN A 97 5.77 -13.32 20.27
N GLU A 98 6.79 -12.69 20.87
CA GLU A 98 8.04 -13.35 21.23
C GLU A 98 7.82 -14.51 22.22
N HIS A 99 6.78 -14.44 23.04
CA HIS A 99 6.41 -15.50 23.98
C HIS A 99 5.44 -16.52 23.38
N GLY A 100 5.08 -16.37 22.11
CA GLY A 100 4.08 -17.20 21.44
C GLY A 100 2.64 -16.89 21.84
N ASN A 101 2.43 -15.83 22.62
CA ASN A 101 1.09 -15.40 23.00
C ASN A 101 0.43 -14.70 21.80
N THR A 102 -0.87 -14.94 21.65
CA THR A 102 -1.75 -14.27 20.69
C THR A 102 -2.54 -13.16 21.39
N PRO A 103 -3.22 -12.26 20.67
CA PRO A 103 -4.14 -11.29 21.29
C PRO A 103 -5.20 -11.96 22.16
N LEU A 104 -5.66 -13.16 21.78
CA LEU A 104 -6.62 -13.95 22.56
C LEU A 104 -6.05 -14.43 23.90
N HIS A 105 -4.75 -14.77 23.98
CA HIS A 105 -4.11 -15.11 25.26
C HIS A 105 -4.20 -13.94 26.25
N TYR A 106 -3.94 -12.72 25.79
CA TYR A 106 -4.04 -11.53 26.64
C TYR A 106 -5.48 -11.24 27.08
N ALA A 107 -6.45 -11.31 26.16
CA ALA A 107 -7.86 -11.14 26.50
C ALA A 107 -8.34 -12.16 27.54
N CYS A 108 -7.88 -13.42 27.42
CA CYS A 108 -8.19 -14.50 28.36
C CYS A 108 -7.53 -14.29 29.73
N PHE A 109 -6.24 -13.96 29.75
CA PHE A 109 -5.47 -13.73 30.98
C PHE A 109 -6.06 -12.60 31.83
N TRP A 110 -6.42 -11.48 31.21
CA TRP A 110 -7.05 -10.35 31.89
C TRP A 110 -8.56 -10.53 32.13
N GLY A 111 -9.17 -11.56 31.53
CA GLY A 111 -10.58 -11.89 31.69
C GLY A 111 -11.53 -10.95 30.95
N TYR A 112 -11.09 -10.32 29.86
CA TYR A 112 -11.93 -9.47 29.01
C TYR A 112 -12.83 -10.32 28.11
N GLN A 113 -13.93 -10.80 28.70
CA GLN A 113 -14.85 -11.74 28.06
C GLN A 113 -15.32 -11.27 26.67
N HIS A 114 -15.84 -10.04 26.55
CA HIS A 114 -16.35 -9.54 25.27
C HIS A 114 -15.27 -9.47 24.17
N ILE A 115 -14.04 -9.12 24.53
CA ILE A 115 -12.93 -9.09 23.57
C ILE A 115 -12.56 -10.50 23.13
N ALA A 116 -12.52 -11.45 24.08
CA ALA A 116 -12.19 -12.83 23.76
C ALA A 116 -13.25 -13.48 22.85
N GLU A 117 -14.54 -13.23 23.13
CA GLU A 117 -15.64 -13.71 22.27
C GLU A 117 -15.55 -13.10 20.86
N GLU A 118 -15.33 -11.79 20.74
CA GLU A 118 -15.18 -11.13 19.43
C GLU A 118 -13.97 -11.62 18.64
N LEU A 119 -12.84 -11.86 19.31
CA LEU A 119 -11.66 -12.43 18.66
C LEU A 119 -11.97 -13.82 18.09
N VAL A 120 -12.64 -14.70 18.85
CA VAL A 120 -13.02 -16.06 18.38
C VAL A 120 -14.02 -15.98 17.22
N ASN A 121 -15.03 -15.11 17.31
CA ASN A 121 -16.01 -14.88 16.24
C ASN A 121 -15.36 -14.44 14.92
N HIS A 122 -14.22 -13.74 15.00
CA HIS A 122 -13.44 -13.30 13.83
C HIS A 122 -12.29 -14.26 13.45
N GLY A 123 -12.24 -15.47 14.03
CA GLY A 123 -11.31 -16.52 13.63
C GLY A 123 -10.04 -16.64 14.47
N ALA A 124 -10.03 -16.10 15.70
CA ALA A 124 -8.96 -16.41 16.65
C ALA A 124 -9.00 -17.90 17.05
N LEU A 125 -7.85 -18.54 16.97
CA LEU A 125 -7.70 -19.96 17.29
C LEU A 125 -7.51 -20.16 18.80
N VAL A 126 -8.42 -20.91 19.42
CA VAL A 126 -8.33 -21.25 20.84
C VAL A 126 -7.29 -22.35 21.14
N SER A 127 -6.75 -22.99 20.10
CA SER A 127 -5.85 -24.15 20.20
C SER A 127 -4.37 -23.82 20.02
N LEU A 128 -4.01 -22.57 19.70
CA LEU A 128 -2.62 -22.13 19.58
C LEU A 128 -1.95 -22.08 20.94
N ALA A 129 -0.93 -22.90 21.16
CA ALA A 129 -0.16 -22.86 22.39
C ALA A 129 0.94 -21.78 22.33
N ASN A 130 1.22 -21.15 23.46
CA ASN A 130 2.37 -20.28 23.66
C ASN A 130 3.65 -21.10 23.97
N LYS A 131 4.78 -20.42 24.26
CA LYS A 131 6.06 -21.10 24.55
C LYS A 131 6.05 -21.92 25.84
N ASP A 132 5.18 -21.61 26.79
CA ASP A 132 4.97 -22.39 28.00
C ASP A 132 4.10 -23.63 27.73
N GLY A 133 3.55 -23.74 26.52
CA GLY A 133 2.59 -24.77 26.15
C GLY A 133 1.16 -24.45 26.57
N ASP A 134 0.87 -23.26 27.08
CA ASP A 134 -0.48 -22.87 27.46
C ASP A 134 -1.26 -22.38 26.24
N THR A 135 -2.51 -22.80 26.10
CA THR A 135 -3.47 -22.25 25.14
C THR A 135 -4.18 -21.03 25.74
N PRO A 136 -4.90 -20.20 24.93
CA PRO A 136 -5.71 -19.11 25.48
C PRO A 136 -6.72 -19.59 26.53
N LEU A 137 -7.29 -20.78 26.34
CA LEU A 137 -8.23 -21.38 27.28
C LEU A 137 -7.59 -21.70 28.63
N ASP A 138 -6.31 -22.10 28.65
CA ASP A 138 -5.55 -22.39 29.88
C ASP A 138 -5.26 -21.11 30.69
N LYS A 139 -5.14 -19.96 30.01
CA LYS A 139 -4.99 -18.65 30.66
C LYS A 139 -6.33 -18.04 31.10
N ALA A 140 -7.45 -18.54 30.63
CA ALA A 140 -8.78 -18.02 30.94
C ALA A 140 -9.29 -18.52 32.30
N LYS A 141 -10.16 -17.72 32.94
CA LYS A 141 -10.95 -18.19 34.09
C LYS A 141 -11.91 -19.29 33.63
N SER A 142 -12.24 -20.23 34.53
CA SER A 142 -13.02 -21.43 34.21
C SER A 142 -14.35 -21.18 33.47
N LEU A 143 -15.08 -20.10 33.78
CA LEU A 143 -16.31 -19.75 33.07
C LEU A 143 -16.04 -19.25 31.64
N LEU A 144 -15.04 -18.39 31.48
CA LEU A 144 -14.64 -17.86 30.17
C LEU A 144 -14.07 -18.96 29.28
N ALA A 145 -13.24 -19.85 29.84
CA ALA A 145 -12.68 -20.99 29.11
C ALA A 145 -13.78 -21.89 28.53
N LYS A 146 -14.82 -22.20 29.32
CA LYS A 146 -15.98 -22.97 28.84
C LYS A 146 -16.72 -22.24 27.72
N ARG A 147 -16.99 -20.94 27.90
CA ARG A 147 -17.68 -20.12 26.90
C ARG A 147 -16.91 -20.06 25.57
N LEU A 148 -15.60 -19.84 25.61
CA LEU A 148 -14.77 -19.78 24.41
C LEU A 148 -14.60 -21.15 23.75
N HIS A 149 -14.54 -22.22 24.55
CA HIS A 149 -14.54 -23.58 24.03
C HIS A 149 -15.83 -23.89 23.26
N ASP A 150 -16.99 -23.55 23.83
CA ASP A 150 -18.28 -23.74 23.17
C ASP A 150 -18.38 -22.92 21.88
N LEU A 151 -17.94 -21.65 21.91
CA LEU A 151 -17.87 -20.79 20.72
C LEU A 151 -16.90 -21.33 19.65
N ALA A 152 -15.78 -21.91 20.05
CA ALA A 152 -14.83 -22.53 19.11
C ALA A 152 -15.45 -23.75 18.41
N ILE A 153 -16.27 -24.55 19.13
CA ILE A 153 -17.03 -25.66 18.52
C ILE A 153 -18.09 -25.12 17.57
N GLU A 154 -18.85 -24.10 17.98
CA GLU A 154 -19.89 -23.46 17.14
C GLU A 154 -19.31 -22.87 15.86
N SER A 155 -18.09 -22.33 15.92
CA SER A 155 -17.36 -21.81 14.75
C SER A 155 -16.61 -22.89 13.94
N GLY A 156 -16.71 -24.16 14.33
CA GLY A 156 -16.14 -25.29 13.59
C GLY A 156 -14.62 -25.45 13.73
N GLN A 157 -14.01 -24.93 14.80
CA GLN A 157 -12.57 -25.04 15.02
C GLN A 157 -12.16 -26.45 15.45
N GLU A 158 -11.01 -26.92 14.95
CA GLU A 158 -10.36 -28.11 15.47
C GLU A 158 -9.66 -27.81 16.80
N LEU A 159 -10.12 -28.43 17.88
CA LEU A 159 -9.58 -28.23 19.24
C LEU A 159 -8.25 -28.96 19.51
N LYS A 160 -7.58 -29.44 18.46
CA LYS A 160 -6.29 -30.09 18.60
C LYS A 160 -5.24 -29.02 18.89
N LYS A 161 -4.57 -29.13 20.03
CA LYS A 161 -3.48 -28.24 20.43
C LYS A 161 -2.44 -28.12 19.31
N ILE A 162 -2.22 -26.90 18.85
CA ILE A 162 -1.21 -26.56 17.85
C ILE A 162 -0.01 -26.01 18.62
N SER A 163 1.07 -26.78 18.65
CA SER A 163 2.33 -26.30 19.22
C SER A 163 2.95 -25.23 18.34
N ILE A 164 3.68 -24.31 18.97
CA ILE A 164 4.56 -23.39 18.24
C ILE A 164 5.46 -24.23 17.34
N LYS A 165 5.39 -24.01 16.03
CA LYS A 165 6.39 -24.52 15.12
C LYS A 165 7.58 -23.57 15.24
N ASP A 166 8.74 -24.06 15.66
CA ASP A 166 10.02 -23.33 15.65
C ASP A 166 10.51 -22.94 14.22
N ASN A 167 9.62 -22.96 13.23
CA ASN A 167 9.91 -22.71 11.82
C ASN A 167 9.75 -21.24 11.41
N GLN A 168 10.11 -20.28 12.26
CA GLN A 168 10.12 -18.86 11.89
C GLN A 168 11.44 -18.16 12.24
N TRP A 169 12.54 -18.79 11.82
CA TRP A 169 13.77 -18.09 11.42
C TRP A 169 13.83 -17.90 9.90
N LEU A 170 12.66 -17.80 9.25
CA LEU A 170 12.48 -17.52 7.82
C LEU A 170 11.72 -16.20 7.72
N GLY A 171 12.50 -15.12 7.52
CA GLY A 171 12.22 -13.75 7.04
C GLY A 171 10.85 -13.32 6.48
N LEU A 172 9.72 -13.80 7.01
CA LEU A 172 8.36 -13.44 6.59
C LEU A 172 7.57 -12.70 7.68
N LYS A 173 8.12 -12.61 8.89
CA LYS A 173 7.62 -11.66 9.90
C LYS A 173 8.21 -10.30 9.55
N THR A 174 7.37 -9.35 9.14
CA THR A 174 7.73 -7.93 9.06
C THR A 174 8.05 -7.43 10.46
N ARG A 175 9.25 -7.75 10.97
CA ARG A 175 9.82 -7.03 12.10
C ARG A 175 9.83 -5.57 11.67
N SER A 176 9.04 -4.73 12.30
CA SER A 176 9.26 -3.27 12.24
C SER A 176 10.50 -2.88 13.04
N ARG A 177 11.63 -3.56 12.79
CA ARG A 177 12.95 -2.95 12.99
C ARG A 177 13.25 -1.90 11.93
N ASP A 178 12.41 -1.78 10.90
CA ASP A 178 12.58 -0.85 9.79
C ASP A 178 11.99 0.55 10.00
N ALA A 179 12.18 1.07 11.21
CA ALA A 179 12.24 2.51 11.48
C ALA A 179 13.44 3.20 10.79
N THR A 180 14.31 2.44 10.11
CA THR A 180 15.54 2.91 9.45
C THR A 180 15.39 3.22 7.97
N LEU A 181 14.28 2.85 7.32
CA LEU A 181 14.03 3.19 5.91
C LEU A 181 14.04 4.71 5.67
N SER A 182 13.85 5.51 6.73
CA SER A 182 13.65 6.95 6.61
C SER A 182 14.89 7.85 6.73
N ARG A 183 16.03 7.32 7.21
CA ARG A 183 17.13 8.18 7.72
C ARG A 183 18.32 8.41 6.78
N TYR A 184 18.46 7.70 5.66
CA TYR A 184 19.70 7.76 4.89
C TYR A 184 19.64 8.73 3.72
N LYS A 185 20.19 9.93 3.91
CA LYS A 185 20.82 10.67 2.81
C LYS A 185 22.10 9.91 2.44
N GLY A 186 22.15 9.33 1.25
CA GLY A 186 23.36 8.71 0.69
C GLY A 186 23.52 7.22 0.97
N ILE A 187 22.54 6.40 0.54
CA ILE A 187 22.70 4.95 0.49
C ILE A 187 23.77 4.62 -0.56
N ASN A 188 24.75 3.79 -0.24
CA ASN A 188 25.70 3.29 -1.23
C ASN A 188 25.05 2.17 -2.04
N ILE A 189 25.23 2.18 -3.36
CA ILE A 189 24.67 1.16 -4.26
C ILE A 189 25.20 -0.25 -3.91
N GLU A 190 26.42 -0.33 -3.40
CA GLU A 190 27.06 -1.59 -2.98
C GLU A 190 26.32 -2.27 -1.82
N ASP A 191 25.66 -1.49 -0.96
CA ASP A 191 24.88 -2.01 0.17
C ASP A 191 23.59 -2.71 -0.27
N LEU A 192 23.12 -2.46 -1.50
CA LEU A 192 21.85 -2.98 -2.03
C LEU A 192 21.94 -4.44 -2.50
N LYS A 193 23.15 -5.02 -2.57
CA LYS A 193 23.40 -6.43 -2.94
C LYS A 193 22.52 -6.88 -4.13
N LEU A 194 22.53 -6.09 -5.22
CA LEU A 194 21.72 -6.34 -6.41
C LEU A 194 22.11 -7.67 -7.05
N HIS A 195 21.12 -8.48 -7.43
CA HIS A 195 21.39 -9.84 -7.94
C HIS A 195 20.55 -10.22 -9.17
N THR A 196 19.34 -9.67 -9.35
CA THR A 196 18.46 -10.06 -10.47
C THR A 196 17.98 -8.82 -11.22
N LYS A 197 18.26 -8.74 -12.52
CA LYS A 197 17.66 -7.70 -13.38
C LYS A 197 16.19 -8.06 -13.62
N VAL A 198 15.29 -7.14 -13.30
CA VAL A 198 13.83 -7.32 -13.39
C VAL A 198 13.32 -6.79 -14.71
N SER A 199 13.70 -5.57 -15.08
CA SER A 199 13.25 -4.95 -16.32
C SER A 199 14.22 -3.88 -16.82
N ILE A 200 14.08 -3.53 -18.10
CA ILE A 200 14.80 -2.43 -18.74
C ILE A 200 13.74 -1.52 -19.36
N SER A 201 13.84 -0.23 -19.08
CA SER A 201 12.98 0.81 -19.66
C SER A 201 13.84 1.95 -20.22
N PRO A 202 13.28 2.81 -21.08
CA PRO A 202 13.96 4.04 -21.50
C PRO A 202 14.43 4.91 -20.31
N SER A 203 13.68 4.87 -19.20
CA SER A 203 13.96 5.64 -17.99
C SER A 203 15.06 5.05 -17.09
N GLY A 204 15.43 3.79 -17.27
CA GLY A 204 16.34 3.10 -16.35
C GLY A 204 16.25 1.58 -16.40
N GLU A 205 17.21 0.95 -15.73
CA GLU A 205 17.22 -0.49 -15.45
C GLU A 205 16.72 -0.76 -14.03
N THR A 206 15.84 -1.74 -13.88
CA THR A 206 15.28 -2.13 -12.58
C THR A 206 15.90 -3.44 -12.13
N TRP A 207 16.41 -3.46 -10.90
CA TRP A 207 17.11 -4.60 -10.30
C TRP A 207 16.49 -4.96 -8.97
N ARG A 208 16.39 -6.25 -8.68
CA ARG A 208 16.10 -6.80 -7.35
C ARG A 208 17.41 -6.99 -6.59
N GLY A 209 17.37 -6.61 -5.32
CA GLY A 209 18.46 -6.82 -4.38
C GLY A 209 17.97 -6.96 -2.96
N ARG A 210 18.91 -6.94 -2.02
CA ARG A 210 18.63 -6.92 -0.58
C ARG A 210 19.34 -5.77 0.10
N TRP A 211 18.59 -4.98 0.85
CA TRP A 211 19.13 -3.90 1.66
C TRP A 211 18.58 -4.00 3.08
N GLN A 212 19.48 -4.02 4.07
CA GLN A 212 19.12 -4.17 5.50
C GLN A 212 18.22 -5.38 5.81
N ASN A 213 18.42 -6.50 5.10
CA ASN A 213 17.61 -7.72 5.14
C ASN A 213 16.20 -7.63 4.52
N ASN A 214 15.87 -6.52 3.87
CA ASN A 214 14.64 -6.38 3.09
C ASN A 214 14.90 -6.61 1.61
N ASP A 215 13.96 -7.30 0.96
CA ASP A 215 13.94 -7.39 -0.50
C ASP A 215 13.50 -6.04 -1.07
N VAL A 216 14.36 -5.47 -1.92
CA VAL A 216 14.17 -4.14 -2.50
C VAL A 216 14.28 -4.19 -4.01
N ILE A 217 13.64 -3.20 -4.64
CA ILE A 217 13.84 -2.86 -6.04
C ILE A 217 14.67 -1.59 -6.11
N ALA A 218 15.74 -1.64 -6.89
CA ALA A 218 16.61 -0.53 -7.21
C ALA A 218 16.47 -0.20 -8.69
N LYS A 219 15.98 1.01 -9.01
CA LYS A 219 15.90 1.51 -10.38
C LYS A 219 17.09 2.43 -10.64
N ILE A 220 18.03 1.95 -11.43
CA ILE A 220 19.20 2.72 -11.88
C ILE A 220 18.75 3.58 -13.06
N LEU A 221 18.75 4.90 -12.86
CA LEU A 221 18.23 5.84 -13.85
C LEU A 221 19.18 5.95 -15.05
N THR A 222 18.62 5.86 -16.25
CA THR A 222 19.38 6.08 -17.49
C THR A 222 19.48 7.59 -17.73
N ILE A 223 20.65 8.16 -17.46
CA ILE A 223 20.94 9.60 -17.61
C ILE A 223 22.20 9.76 -18.46
N ARG A 224 22.17 10.67 -19.43
CA ARG A 224 23.30 10.92 -20.34
C ARG A 224 24.54 11.42 -19.59
N GLU A 225 24.35 12.38 -18.69
CA GLU A 225 25.41 12.99 -17.89
C GLU A 225 24.87 13.41 -16.52
N ILE A 226 25.54 12.99 -15.45
CA ILE A 226 25.20 13.37 -14.08
C ILE A 226 26.01 14.62 -13.71
N THR A 227 25.46 15.78 -14.05
CA THR A 227 26.05 17.07 -13.66
C THR A 227 25.74 17.41 -12.19
N PRO A 228 26.49 18.32 -11.55
CA PRO A 228 26.16 18.80 -10.20
C PRO A 228 24.73 19.35 -10.07
N ARG A 229 24.19 19.93 -11.16
CA ARG A 229 22.79 20.38 -11.22
C ARG A 229 21.82 19.21 -11.16
N VAL A 230 22.02 18.19 -11.99
CA VAL A 230 21.18 16.97 -11.99
C VAL A 230 21.20 16.29 -10.62
N SER A 231 22.37 16.17 -10.01
CA SER A 231 22.51 15.61 -8.66
C SER A 231 21.77 16.43 -7.60
N ARG A 232 21.78 17.77 -7.71
CA ARG A 232 21.01 18.67 -6.84
C ARG A 232 19.50 18.52 -7.03
N ASP A 233 19.05 18.57 -8.28
CA ASP A 233 17.63 18.44 -8.65
C ASP A 233 17.10 17.07 -8.17
N PHE A 234 17.86 15.99 -8.34
CA PHE A 234 17.52 14.67 -7.83
C PHE A 234 17.36 14.65 -6.31
N ASN A 235 18.32 15.23 -5.57
CA ASN A 235 18.26 15.32 -4.11
C ASN A 235 17.11 16.19 -3.59
N GLU A 236 16.63 17.15 -4.38
CA GLU A 236 15.46 17.96 -4.04
C GLU A 236 14.14 17.23 -4.34
N GLU A 237 14.09 16.47 -5.43
CA GLU A 237 12.86 15.85 -5.92
C GLU A 237 12.58 14.48 -5.29
N PHE A 238 13.59 13.62 -5.10
CA PHE A 238 13.33 12.25 -4.60
C PHE A 238 12.67 12.21 -3.22
N PRO A 239 12.97 13.11 -2.26
CA PRO A 239 12.30 13.09 -0.97
C PRO A 239 10.79 13.34 -1.08
N LYS A 240 10.34 14.08 -2.12
CA LYS A 240 8.92 14.34 -2.39
C LYS A 240 8.15 13.06 -2.79
N LEU A 241 8.87 12.01 -3.19
CA LEU A 241 8.31 10.70 -3.57
C LEU A 241 8.27 9.69 -2.41
N ARG A 242 8.73 10.07 -1.22
CA ARG A 242 8.76 9.23 -0.01
C ARG A 242 7.45 9.31 0.78
N ILE A 243 6.35 9.01 0.11
CA ILE A 243 4.99 9.21 0.62
C ILE A 243 4.51 7.95 1.39
N PHE A 244 4.79 7.89 2.69
CA PHE A 244 4.41 6.75 3.54
C PHE A 244 3.00 6.85 4.15
N SER A 245 2.36 8.01 3.96
CA SER A 245 1.09 8.44 4.55
C SER A 245 -0.17 7.94 3.86
N HIS A 246 -0.04 6.95 2.97
CA HIS A 246 -1.20 6.36 2.30
C HIS A 246 -0.96 4.88 1.91
N PRO A 247 -1.91 3.97 2.17
CA PRO A 247 -1.74 2.54 1.91
C PRO A 247 -1.64 2.21 0.41
N ASN A 248 -2.37 2.93 -0.46
CA ASN A 248 -2.32 2.67 -1.91
C ASN A 248 -1.19 3.40 -2.64
N ILE A 249 -0.19 3.90 -1.92
CA ILE A 249 1.03 4.46 -2.50
C ILE A 249 2.20 3.54 -2.14
N LEU A 250 3.01 3.19 -3.14
CA LEU A 250 4.29 2.53 -2.94
C LEU A 250 5.38 3.62 -2.95
N PRO A 251 5.85 4.05 -1.76
CA PRO A 251 6.81 5.14 -1.65
C PRO A 251 8.20 4.72 -2.12
N LEU A 252 9.01 5.74 -2.43
CA LEU A 252 10.45 5.56 -2.36
C LEU A 252 10.88 5.36 -0.91
N ILE A 253 11.64 4.29 -0.71
CA ILE A 253 12.32 4.01 0.55
C ILE A 253 13.51 4.96 0.67
N GLY A 254 14.31 5.06 -0.38
CA GLY A 254 15.52 5.86 -0.39
C GLY A 254 16.08 6.03 -1.80
N ALA A 255 17.30 6.57 -1.85
CA ALA A 255 18.00 6.79 -3.10
C ALA A 255 19.52 6.73 -2.91
N CYS A 256 20.22 6.34 -3.99
CA CYS A 256 21.66 6.49 -4.13
C CYS A 256 21.94 7.65 -5.09
N ASN A 257 22.82 8.56 -4.68
CA ASN A 257 23.30 9.64 -5.53
C ASN A 257 24.82 9.58 -5.57
N SER A 258 25.36 9.14 -6.70
CA SER A 258 26.80 9.01 -6.94
C SER A 258 27.16 9.67 -8.27
N GLN A 259 28.45 9.89 -8.51
CA GLN A 259 28.94 10.45 -9.77
C GLN A 259 28.58 9.58 -10.99
N LYS A 260 28.36 8.27 -10.80
CA LYS A 260 28.11 7.32 -11.90
C LYS A 260 26.65 6.90 -12.01
N HIS A 261 25.93 6.86 -10.89
CA HIS A 261 24.57 6.32 -10.83
C HIS A 261 23.68 7.18 -9.93
N LEU A 262 22.49 7.50 -10.43
CA LEU A 262 21.34 7.88 -9.62
C LEU A 262 20.42 6.66 -9.54
N VAL A 263 20.05 6.27 -8.33
CA VAL A 263 19.26 5.07 -8.09
C VAL A 263 18.11 5.43 -7.16
N THR A 264 16.90 5.04 -7.52
CA THR A 264 15.75 5.08 -6.60
C THR A 264 15.50 3.68 -6.05
N ILE A 265 15.10 3.61 -4.77
CA ILE A 265 14.91 2.35 -4.06
C ILE A 265 13.46 2.29 -3.56
N SER A 266 12.77 1.21 -3.87
CA SER A 266 11.41 0.90 -3.40
C SER A 266 11.34 -0.53 -2.88
N GLN A 267 10.24 -0.87 -2.20
CA GLN A 267 10.00 -2.23 -1.73
C GLN A 267 9.78 -3.17 -2.92
N TYR A 268 10.31 -4.40 -2.83
CA TYR A 268 9.98 -5.43 -3.81
C TYR A 268 8.53 -5.90 -3.64
N MET A 269 7.80 -5.92 -4.76
CA MET A 269 6.41 -6.38 -4.84
C MET A 269 6.38 -7.74 -5.56
N PRO A 270 6.11 -8.85 -4.86
CA PRO A 270 6.23 -10.20 -5.41
C PRO A 270 5.31 -10.49 -6.59
N ARG A 271 4.13 -9.85 -6.65
CA ARG A 271 3.17 -10.03 -7.75
C ARG A 271 3.47 -9.18 -8.98
N GLY A 272 4.46 -8.29 -8.91
CA GLY A 272 4.85 -7.43 -10.02
C GLY A 272 3.84 -6.31 -10.29
N SER A 273 3.86 -5.81 -11.53
CA SER A 273 2.96 -4.75 -11.96
C SER A 273 1.56 -5.30 -12.27
N LEU A 274 0.56 -4.42 -12.27
CA LEU A 274 -0.79 -4.76 -12.71
C LEU A 274 -0.78 -5.25 -14.16
N TYR A 275 0.05 -4.65 -15.01
CA TYR A 275 0.22 -5.10 -16.40
C TYR A 275 0.66 -6.57 -16.47
N ASP A 276 1.69 -6.95 -15.71
CA ASP A 276 2.18 -8.33 -15.67
C ASP A 276 1.11 -9.27 -15.13
N LEU A 277 0.38 -8.84 -14.09
CA LEU A 277 -0.68 -9.64 -13.51
C LEU A 277 -1.85 -9.90 -14.49
N LEU A 278 -2.20 -8.92 -15.33
CA LEU A 278 -3.32 -9.02 -16.27
C LEU A 278 -2.96 -9.77 -17.55
N HIS A 279 -1.75 -9.56 -18.07
CA HIS A 279 -1.38 -9.97 -19.43
C HIS A 279 -0.26 -11.02 -19.49
N SER A 280 0.45 -11.25 -18.39
CA SER A 280 1.40 -12.36 -18.29
C SER A 280 0.73 -13.58 -17.63
N ALA A 281 1.32 -14.75 -17.77
CA ALA A 281 0.85 -16.00 -17.16
C ALA A 281 1.06 -16.01 -15.63
N ALA A 282 0.56 -15.01 -14.91
CA ALA A 282 0.75 -14.79 -13.47
C ALA A 282 -0.07 -15.77 -12.60
N GLY A 283 -0.92 -16.61 -13.19
CA GLY A 283 -1.68 -17.66 -12.50
C GLY A 283 -2.79 -17.15 -11.56
N ILE A 284 -3.01 -15.84 -11.48
CA ILE A 284 -4.05 -15.22 -10.66
C ILE A 284 -5.20 -14.80 -11.57
N VAL A 285 -6.35 -15.45 -11.41
CA VAL A 285 -7.59 -15.02 -12.04
C VAL A 285 -8.15 -13.86 -11.22
N VAL A 286 -8.23 -12.69 -11.82
CA VAL A 286 -8.87 -11.53 -11.19
C VAL A 286 -10.27 -11.43 -11.77
N ASP A 287 -11.26 -11.68 -10.92
CA ASP A 287 -12.66 -11.56 -11.28
C ASP A 287 -13.13 -10.09 -11.24
N THR A 288 -14.42 -9.87 -11.50
CA THR A 288 -15.03 -8.54 -11.44
C THR A 288 -14.89 -7.89 -10.06
N ALA A 289 -14.99 -8.68 -8.99
CA ALA A 289 -14.91 -8.17 -7.62
C ALA A 289 -13.51 -7.65 -7.30
N GLN A 290 -12.47 -8.42 -7.66
CA GLN A 290 -11.07 -8.02 -7.50
C GLN A 290 -10.70 -6.87 -8.45
N ALA A 291 -11.24 -6.83 -9.67
CA ALA A 291 -11.05 -5.71 -10.57
C ALA A 291 -11.60 -4.38 -9.99
N VAL A 292 -12.80 -4.42 -9.38
CA VAL A 292 -13.38 -3.26 -8.69
C VAL A 292 -12.54 -2.86 -7.47
N ARG A 293 -11.99 -3.83 -6.73
CA ARG A 293 -11.08 -3.56 -5.60
C ARG A 293 -9.79 -2.88 -6.05
N PHE A 294 -9.14 -3.36 -7.11
CA PHE A 294 -7.96 -2.70 -7.66
C PHE A 294 -8.28 -1.29 -8.17
N ALA A 295 -9.40 -1.10 -8.86
CA ALA A 295 -9.85 0.22 -9.31
C ALA A 295 -10.06 1.17 -8.11
N LEU A 296 -10.64 0.66 -7.01
CA LEU A 296 -10.85 1.44 -5.78
C LEU A 296 -9.53 1.84 -5.13
N ASP A 297 -8.59 0.91 -5.00
CA ASP A 297 -7.25 1.15 -4.45
C ASP A 297 -6.49 2.21 -5.24
N ILE A 298 -6.49 2.09 -6.57
CA ILE A 298 -5.85 3.08 -7.46
C ILE A 298 -6.53 4.44 -7.33
N ALA A 299 -7.87 4.48 -7.27
CA ALA A 299 -8.62 5.73 -7.12
C ALA A 299 -8.30 6.42 -5.78
N LYS A 300 -8.21 5.66 -4.68
CA LYS A 300 -7.80 6.18 -3.36
C LYS A 300 -6.39 6.74 -3.38
N GLY A 301 -5.44 6.01 -3.98
CA GLY A 301 -4.06 6.48 -4.14
C GLY A 301 -3.99 7.78 -4.95
N MET A 302 -4.69 7.86 -6.08
CA MET A 302 -4.69 9.08 -6.92
C MET A 302 -5.39 10.25 -6.25
N ALA A 303 -6.53 10.03 -5.56
CA ALA A 303 -7.17 11.08 -4.76
C ALA A 303 -6.21 11.66 -3.72
N TYR A 304 -5.47 10.79 -3.04
CA TYR A 304 -4.47 11.23 -2.07
C TYR A 304 -3.36 12.05 -2.73
N LEU A 305 -2.79 11.59 -3.84
CA LEU A 305 -1.77 12.35 -4.58
C LEU A 305 -2.30 13.71 -5.04
N HIS A 306 -3.58 13.77 -5.46
CA HIS A 306 -4.22 15.01 -5.90
C HIS A 306 -4.46 15.99 -4.74
N SER A 307 -4.57 15.49 -3.51
CA SER A 307 -4.72 16.31 -2.31
C SER A 307 -3.41 16.95 -1.80
N LEU A 308 -2.25 16.47 -2.27
CA LEU A 308 -0.96 16.99 -1.83
C LEU A 308 -0.70 18.39 -2.42
N GLU A 309 -0.48 19.40 -1.58
CA GLU A 309 -0.12 20.78 -1.99
C GLU A 309 1.32 20.91 -2.55
N ARG A 310 1.89 19.85 -3.15
CA ARG A 310 3.27 19.83 -3.66
C ARG A 310 3.30 19.41 -5.13
N ILE A 311 4.16 20.08 -5.91
CA ILE A 311 4.50 19.64 -7.27
C ILE A 311 5.40 18.40 -7.12
N ILE A 312 4.80 17.21 -7.14
CA ILE A 312 5.54 15.96 -7.32
C ILE A 312 6.14 15.91 -8.74
N PRO A 313 7.26 15.18 -8.93
CA PRO A 313 7.76 14.83 -10.26
C PRO A 313 6.65 14.23 -11.14
N GLU A 314 6.76 14.39 -12.45
CA GLU A 314 5.65 14.06 -13.37
C GLU A 314 5.37 12.55 -13.33
N PHE A 315 4.11 12.21 -13.03
CA PHE A 315 3.62 10.84 -12.98
C PHE A 315 2.57 10.64 -14.07
N PHE A 316 2.64 9.50 -14.74
CA PHE A 316 1.68 9.12 -15.78
C PHE A 316 1.07 7.78 -15.40
N LEU A 317 -0.16 7.80 -14.90
CA LEU A 317 -0.84 6.57 -14.49
C LEU A 317 -1.00 5.60 -15.68
N ASN A 318 -0.61 4.35 -15.48
CA ASN A 318 -0.85 3.21 -16.38
C ASN A 318 -0.65 1.91 -15.58
N SER A 319 -0.95 0.75 -16.16
CA SER A 319 -0.86 -0.54 -15.48
C SER A 319 0.55 -1.01 -15.15
N PHE A 320 1.60 -0.48 -15.78
CA PHE A 320 2.99 -0.76 -15.40
C PHE A 320 3.38 -0.07 -14.08
N HIS A 321 2.78 1.07 -13.78
CA HIS A 321 3.09 1.87 -12.59
C HIS A 321 2.21 1.55 -11.37
N VAL A 322 1.33 0.57 -11.49
CA VAL A 322 0.55 0.05 -10.38
C VAL A 322 1.15 -1.28 -9.98
N MET A 323 1.65 -1.40 -8.76
CA MET A 323 2.23 -2.63 -8.23
C MET A 323 1.21 -3.35 -7.36
N ILE A 324 1.24 -4.68 -7.41
CA ILE A 324 0.32 -5.53 -6.65
C ILE A 324 1.10 -6.17 -5.49
N ASP A 325 0.56 -5.99 -4.29
CA ASP A 325 1.10 -6.55 -3.06
C ASP A 325 0.66 -8.01 -2.88
N GLU A 326 1.24 -8.72 -1.90
CA GLU A 326 0.92 -10.14 -1.63
C GLU A 326 -0.54 -10.36 -1.27
N ASP A 327 -1.16 -9.39 -0.58
CA ASP A 327 -2.56 -9.39 -0.14
C ASP A 327 -3.55 -8.90 -1.20
N LEU A 328 -3.08 -8.72 -2.45
CA LEU A 328 -3.84 -8.17 -3.56
C LEU A 328 -4.34 -6.74 -3.32
N THR A 329 -3.55 -5.92 -2.62
CA THR A 329 -3.71 -4.47 -2.61
C THR A 329 -2.92 -3.83 -3.76
N ALA A 330 -3.57 -2.93 -4.50
CA ALA A 330 -2.90 -2.15 -5.54
C ALA A 330 -2.25 -0.89 -4.93
N ARG A 331 -1.00 -0.63 -5.34
CA ARG A 331 -0.20 0.51 -4.88
C ARG A 331 0.42 1.24 -6.06
N ILE A 332 0.32 2.56 -6.07
CA ILE A 332 0.90 3.42 -7.12
C ILE A 332 2.39 3.58 -6.86
N ASN A 333 3.23 3.16 -7.81
CA ASN A 333 4.68 3.16 -7.67
C ASN A 333 5.28 4.56 -7.86
N MET A 334 5.74 5.16 -6.78
CA MET A 334 6.44 6.46 -6.84
C MET A 334 7.85 6.33 -7.44
N GLY A 335 8.41 5.13 -7.51
CA GLY A 335 9.71 4.90 -8.15
C GLY A 335 9.72 5.03 -9.67
N ASP A 336 8.55 5.08 -10.30
CA ASP A 336 8.41 5.31 -11.74
C ASP A 336 8.08 6.75 -12.11
N CYS A 337 7.93 7.65 -11.12
CA CYS A 337 7.82 9.08 -11.37
C CYS A 337 9.06 9.59 -12.13
N LYS A 338 8.84 10.46 -13.10
CA LYS A 338 9.92 11.05 -13.90
C LYS A 338 10.43 12.32 -13.25
N PHE A 339 11.72 12.32 -12.91
CA PHE A 339 12.41 13.52 -12.43
C PHE A 339 12.44 14.62 -13.50
N SER A 340 12.52 15.88 -13.10
CA SER A 340 12.44 17.02 -14.03
C SER A 340 13.52 17.05 -15.11
N PHE A 341 14.65 16.36 -14.92
CA PHE A 341 15.75 16.25 -15.88
C PHE A 341 15.65 15.02 -16.78
N GLN A 342 14.72 14.10 -16.52
CA GLN A 342 14.53 12.90 -17.33
C GLN A 342 13.56 13.14 -18.48
N GLU A 343 13.92 12.64 -19.66
CA GLU A 343 12.99 12.35 -20.77
C GLU A 343 11.97 13.46 -21.08
N ARG A 344 12.40 14.73 -21.00
CA ARG A 344 11.51 15.89 -21.12
C ARG A 344 10.68 15.84 -22.40
N GLY A 345 9.35 15.83 -22.24
CA GLY A 345 8.39 15.78 -23.34
C GLY A 345 8.26 14.42 -24.04
N ARG A 346 8.82 13.34 -23.49
CA ARG A 346 8.71 11.99 -24.06
C ARG A 346 7.68 11.14 -23.31
N ILE A 347 6.76 10.57 -24.08
CA ILE A 347 5.72 9.65 -23.62
C ILE A 347 5.91 8.33 -24.37
N TYR A 348 6.18 7.25 -23.63
CA TYR A 348 6.44 5.92 -24.21
C TYR A 348 5.22 5.00 -24.16
N GLN A 349 4.23 5.33 -23.32
CA GLN A 349 2.98 4.58 -23.16
C GLN A 349 1.77 5.48 -23.46
N PRO A 350 1.61 5.96 -24.71
CA PRO A 350 0.54 6.89 -25.06
C PRO A 350 -0.85 6.26 -25.04
N ALA A 351 -0.97 4.93 -25.07
CA ALA A 351 -2.24 4.22 -25.05
C ALA A 351 -3.10 4.51 -23.81
N TRP A 352 -2.48 4.86 -22.68
CA TRP A 352 -3.19 5.28 -21.46
C TRP A 352 -3.40 6.80 -21.37
N MET A 353 -2.77 7.60 -22.23
CA MET A 353 -2.77 9.05 -22.09
C MET A 353 -4.02 9.68 -22.69
N SER A 354 -4.46 10.78 -22.07
CA SER A 354 -5.52 11.61 -22.63
C SER A 354 -5.05 12.38 -23.88
N PRO A 355 -5.96 12.77 -24.78
CA PRO A 355 -5.60 13.61 -25.93
C PRO A 355 -4.91 14.92 -25.52
N GLU A 356 -5.36 15.54 -24.42
CA GLU A 356 -4.76 16.79 -23.93
C GLU A 356 -3.33 16.58 -23.44
N THR A 357 -3.05 15.42 -22.85
CA THR A 357 -1.70 15.04 -22.40
C THR A 357 -0.72 15.01 -23.56
N LEU A 358 -1.17 14.55 -24.73
CA LEU A 358 -0.36 14.41 -25.94
C LEU A 358 -0.24 15.71 -26.74
N GLN A 359 -1.25 16.60 -26.67
CA GLN A 359 -1.29 17.82 -27.49
C GLN A 359 -0.80 19.08 -26.77
N ARG A 360 -1.05 19.21 -25.46
CA ARG A 360 -0.84 20.47 -24.72
C ARG A 360 0.43 20.43 -23.89
N LYS A 361 1.00 21.62 -23.64
CA LYS A 361 2.15 21.77 -22.73
C LYS A 361 1.72 21.51 -21.30
N ARG A 362 2.65 21.07 -20.45
CA ARG A 362 2.41 20.74 -19.04
C ARG A 362 1.67 21.82 -18.26
N ALA A 363 1.99 23.09 -18.47
CA ALA A 363 1.38 24.22 -17.76
C ALA A 363 -0.09 24.48 -18.14
N ASP A 364 -0.53 24.02 -19.31
CA ASP A 364 -1.85 24.35 -19.88
C ASP A 364 -2.86 23.19 -19.71
N ARG A 365 -2.47 22.13 -19.02
CA ARG A 365 -3.26 20.91 -18.83
C ARG A 365 -3.94 20.91 -17.46
N ASN A 366 -5.21 20.54 -17.43
CA ASN A 366 -5.82 20.04 -16.21
C ASN A 366 -5.31 18.61 -15.98
N TRP A 367 -4.29 18.47 -15.15
CA TRP A 367 -3.62 17.19 -14.87
C TRP A 367 -4.54 16.22 -14.14
N GLU A 368 -5.42 16.69 -13.24
CA GLU A 368 -6.40 15.82 -12.56
C GLU A 368 -7.33 15.13 -13.57
N ALA A 369 -7.81 15.90 -14.56
CA ALA A 369 -8.64 15.39 -15.63
C ALA A 369 -7.88 14.47 -16.60
N CYS A 370 -6.57 14.68 -16.79
CA CYS A 370 -5.71 13.79 -17.57
C CYS A 370 -5.50 12.45 -16.85
N ASP A 371 -5.24 12.49 -15.55
CA ASP A 371 -5.09 11.29 -14.71
C ASP A 371 -6.38 10.48 -14.62
N MET A 372 -7.54 11.14 -14.55
CA MET A 372 -8.85 10.48 -14.58
C MET A 372 -9.09 9.72 -15.89
N TRP A 373 -8.59 10.25 -17.01
CA TRP A 373 -8.60 9.53 -18.28
C TRP A 373 -7.71 8.29 -18.22
N SER A 374 -6.46 8.44 -17.77
CA SER A 374 -5.54 7.31 -17.62
C SER A 374 -6.12 6.22 -16.71
N PHE A 375 -6.75 6.62 -15.61
CA PHE A 375 -7.46 5.73 -14.70
C PHE A 375 -8.57 4.95 -15.43
N SER A 376 -9.35 5.61 -16.28
CA SER A 376 -10.41 4.95 -17.04
C SER A 376 -9.90 3.89 -18.02
N ILE A 377 -8.73 4.10 -18.62
CA ILE A 377 -8.07 3.08 -19.47
C ILE A 377 -7.62 1.90 -18.61
N VAL A 378 -7.10 2.13 -17.41
CA VAL A 378 -6.76 1.05 -16.46
C VAL A 378 -8.01 0.29 -16.01
N VAL A 379 -9.14 0.97 -15.77
CA VAL A 379 -10.42 0.31 -15.45
C VAL A 379 -10.93 -0.51 -16.64
N TRP A 380 -10.77 0.00 -17.86
CA TRP A 380 -11.09 -0.75 -19.08
C TRP A 380 -10.22 -2.02 -19.18
N GLU A 381 -8.92 -1.91 -18.97
CA GLU A 381 -7.95 -3.01 -19.01
C GLU A 381 -8.26 -4.10 -17.94
N LEU A 382 -8.60 -3.68 -16.71
CA LEU A 382 -9.04 -4.56 -15.62
C LEU A 382 -10.30 -5.35 -16.00
N MET A 383 -11.21 -4.71 -16.74
CA MET A 383 -12.49 -5.27 -17.14
C MET A 383 -12.39 -6.20 -18.35
N THR A 384 -11.59 -5.85 -19.36
CA THR A 384 -11.51 -6.59 -20.63
C THR A 384 -10.40 -7.61 -20.69
N ARG A 385 -9.31 -7.42 -19.91
CA ARG A 385 -8.06 -8.21 -20.05
C ARG A 385 -7.40 -8.09 -21.40
N GLU A 386 -7.65 -6.97 -22.05
CA GLU A 386 -7.03 -6.62 -23.31
C GLU A 386 -6.00 -5.52 -23.11
N ILE A 387 -4.95 -5.54 -23.93
CA ILE A 387 -3.97 -4.47 -23.98
C ILE A 387 -4.54 -3.37 -24.90
N PRO A 388 -4.60 -2.09 -24.47
CA PRO A 388 -5.17 -1.03 -25.28
C PRO A 388 -4.34 -0.81 -26.56
N PHE A 389 -5.01 -0.90 -27.71
CA PHE A 389 -4.42 -0.67 -29.04
C PHE A 389 -3.19 -1.54 -29.36
N VAL A 390 -3.22 -2.81 -28.96
CA VAL A 390 -2.10 -3.77 -29.10
C VAL A 390 -1.50 -3.85 -30.51
N ASP A 391 -2.29 -3.63 -31.56
CA ASP A 391 -1.85 -3.72 -32.96
C ASP A 391 -1.11 -2.48 -33.46
N LEU A 392 -1.01 -1.41 -32.66
CA LEU A 392 -0.39 -0.14 -33.06
C LEU A 392 0.95 0.07 -32.35
N SER A 393 1.93 0.62 -33.07
CA SER A 393 3.14 1.11 -32.41
C SER A 393 2.82 2.29 -31.47
N PRO A 394 3.63 2.57 -30.43
CA PRO A 394 3.40 3.71 -29.54
C PRO A 394 3.27 5.04 -30.29
N MET A 395 4.06 5.26 -31.35
CA MET A 395 4.00 6.50 -32.13
C MET A 395 2.69 6.65 -32.90
N GLU A 396 2.26 5.59 -33.60
CA GLU A 396 0.98 5.60 -34.33
C GLU A 396 -0.19 5.72 -33.35
N CYS A 397 -0.16 4.99 -32.24
CA CYS A 397 -1.16 5.05 -31.19
C CYS A 397 -1.31 6.48 -30.66
N GLY A 398 -0.20 7.11 -30.25
CA GLY A 398 -0.21 8.48 -29.74
C GLY A 398 -0.70 9.50 -30.76
N MET A 399 -0.26 9.39 -32.01
CA MET A 399 -0.74 10.25 -33.10
C MET A 399 -2.25 10.12 -33.29
N ARG A 400 -2.78 8.89 -33.39
CA ARG A 400 -4.20 8.65 -33.62
C ARG A 400 -5.08 9.07 -32.44
N ILE A 401 -4.63 8.87 -31.20
CA ILE A 401 -5.33 9.34 -30.01
C ILE A 401 -5.43 10.87 -30.04
N ALA A 402 -4.33 11.53 -30.39
CA ALA A 402 -4.24 12.98 -30.45
C ALA A 402 -5.05 13.56 -31.62
N THR A 403 -4.96 13.03 -32.84
CA THR A 403 -5.46 13.73 -34.03
C THR A 403 -6.66 13.06 -34.70
N GLU A 404 -6.88 11.76 -34.50
CA GLU A 404 -7.88 10.97 -35.23
C GLU A 404 -9.04 10.49 -34.35
N GLY A 405 -9.04 10.82 -33.05
CA GLY A 405 -10.11 10.43 -32.13
C GLY A 405 -10.12 8.94 -31.79
N LEU A 406 -8.97 8.25 -31.86
CA LEU A 406 -8.86 6.84 -31.47
C LEU A 406 -9.17 6.66 -29.97
N ARG A 407 -10.15 5.79 -29.64
CA ARG A 407 -10.58 5.47 -28.27
C ARG A 407 -10.79 3.97 -28.12
N VAL A 408 -10.62 3.47 -26.89
CA VAL A 408 -10.91 2.07 -26.56
C VAL A 408 -12.40 1.77 -26.76
N GLN A 409 -12.71 0.57 -27.22
CA GLN A 409 -14.09 0.11 -27.42
C GLN A 409 -14.52 -0.76 -26.24
N ILE A 410 -15.77 -0.59 -25.79
CA ILE A 410 -16.32 -1.39 -24.70
C ILE A 410 -17.06 -2.59 -25.33
N PRO A 411 -16.61 -3.83 -25.10
CA PRO A 411 -17.20 -5.00 -25.75
C PRO A 411 -18.65 -5.26 -25.28
N PRO A 412 -19.52 -5.81 -26.15
CA PRO A 412 -20.87 -6.19 -25.77
C PRO A 412 -20.82 -7.33 -24.72
N GLY A 413 -21.47 -7.13 -23.57
CA GLY A 413 -21.43 -8.07 -22.44
C GLY A 413 -20.57 -7.61 -21.25
N ALA A 414 -19.85 -6.51 -21.40
CA ALA A 414 -19.13 -5.87 -20.28
C ALA A 414 -20.09 -5.37 -19.19
N SER A 415 -19.58 -5.28 -17.95
CA SER A 415 -20.35 -4.78 -16.80
C SER A 415 -20.92 -3.38 -17.09
N ALA A 416 -22.25 -3.24 -17.04
CA ALA A 416 -22.93 -1.98 -17.34
C ALA A 416 -22.48 -0.83 -16.40
N HIS A 417 -22.18 -1.15 -15.14
CA HIS A 417 -21.72 -0.19 -14.15
C HIS A 417 -20.32 0.33 -14.47
N LEU A 418 -19.36 -0.58 -14.73
CA LEU A 418 -17.99 -0.21 -15.12
C LEU A 418 -17.96 0.50 -16.47
N SER A 419 -18.76 0.04 -17.43
CA SER A 419 -18.89 0.67 -18.75
C SER A 419 -19.37 2.12 -18.64
N LYS A 420 -20.34 2.39 -17.75
CA LYS A 420 -20.82 3.76 -17.51
C LYS A 420 -19.73 4.60 -16.84
N LEU A 421 -19.00 4.04 -15.87
CA LEU A 421 -17.89 4.73 -15.22
C LEU A 421 -16.80 5.13 -16.22
N ILE A 422 -16.34 4.18 -17.05
CA ILE A 422 -15.34 4.41 -18.10
C ILE A 422 -15.78 5.57 -19.01
N LYS A 423 -17.02 5.55 -19.50
CA LYS A 423 -17.56 6.63 -20.38
C LYS A 423 -17.57 8.01 -19.72
N ILE A 424 -17.86 8.09 -18.42
CA ILE A 424 -17.88 9.36 -17.68
C ILE A 424 -16.44 9.87 -17.46
N CYS A 425 -15.51 8.98 -17.12
CA CYS A 425 -14.11 9.33 -16.92
C CYS A 425 -13.38 9.67 -18.24
N MET A 426 -13.78 9.08 -19.37
CA MET A 426 -13.28 9.37 -20.72
C MET A 426 -14.06 10.47 -21.44
N ASN A 427 -14.65 11.43 -20.72
CA ASN A 427 -15.32 12.55 -21.39
C ASN A 427 -14.31 13.36 -22.21
N GLU A 428 -14.62 13.66 -23.48
CA GLU A 428 -13.75 14.48 -24.34
C GLU A 428 -13.54 15.89 -23.78
N GLU A 429 -14.53 16.42 -23.05
CA GLU A 429 -14.37 17.67 -22.33
C GLU A 429 -13.73 17.40 -20.95
N ALA A 430 -12.44 17.74 -20.82
CA ALA A 430 -11.68 17.53 -19.58
C ALA A 430 -12.37 18.10 -18.31
N GLY A 431 -13.05 19.25 -18.41
CA GLY A 431 -13.77 19.86 -17.29
C GLY A 431 -15.05 19.12 -16.85
N LYS A 432 -15.54 18.16 -17.65
CA LYS A 432 -16.69 17.32 -17.30
C LYS A 432 -16.29 15.98 -16.69
N ARG A 433 -14.98 15.66 -16.64
CA ARG A 433 -14.49 14.45 -15.97
C ARG A 433 -14.64 14.59 -14.46
N PRO A 434 -15.05 13.53 -13.74
CA PRO A 434 -15.16 13.58 -12.29
C PRO A 434 -13.77 13.66 -11.64
N ARG A 435 -13.72 14.09 -10.38
CA ARG A 435 -12.53 13.93 -9.53
C ARG A 435 -12.55 12.54 -8.87
N PHE A 436 -11.39 12.07 -8.40
CA PHE A 436 -11.29 10.77 -7.74
C PHE A 436 -12.21 10.66 -6.50
N ASP A 437 -12.35 11.73 -5.71
CA ASP A 437 -13.27 11.78 -4.55
C ASP A 437 -14.73 11.49 -4.92
N MET A 438 -15.15 11.79 -6.16
CA MET A 438 -16.49 11.53 -6.65
C MET A 438 -16.66 10.08 -7.12
N VAL A 439 -15.57 9.44 -7.56
CA VAL A 439 -15.56 8.07 -8.09
C VAL A 439 -15.41 7.03 -6.98
N ILE A 440 -14.66 7.34 -5.92
CA ILE A 440 -14.41 6.42 -4.79
C ILE A 440 -15.72 5.87 -4.20
N PRO A 441 -16.73 6.68 -3.81
CA PRO A 441 -17.98 6.17 -3.24
C PRO A 441 -18.76 5.26 -4.21
N ILE A 442 -18.64 5.52 -5.51
CA ILE A 442 -19.27 4.71 -6.55
C ILE A 442 -18.62 3.32 -6.58
N LEU A 443 -17.28 3.27 -6.57
CA LEU A 443 -16.52 2.02 -6.54
C LEU A 443 -16.73 1.23 -5.24
N GLU A 444 -16.83 1.91 -4.09
CA GLU A 444 -17.17 1.27 -2.81
C GLU A 444 -18.54 0.61 -2.86
N LYS A 445 -19.54 1.32 -3.41
CA LYS A 445 -20.88 0.76 -3.59
C LYS A 445 -20.93 -0.38 -4.60
N MET A 446 -20.06 -0.37 -5.63
CA MET A 446 -19.93 -1.50 -6.55
C MET A 446 -19.28 -2.69 -5.87
N GLY A 447 -18.23 -2.46 -5.07
CA GLY A 447 -17.51 -3.49 -4.33
C GLY A 447 -18.39 -4.21 -3.31
N ALA A 448 -19.28 -3.48 -2.62
CA ALA A 448 -20.20 -4.04 -1.64
C ALA A 448 -21.30 -4.96 -2.22
N LYS A 449 -21.42 -5.06 -3.56
CA LYS A 449 -22.37 -5.96 -4.23
C LYS A 449 -21.78 -7.35 -4.50
N PHE A 450 -20.47 -7.51 -4.28
CA PHE A 450 -19.74 -8.76 -4.37
C PHE A 450 -19.30 -9.16 -2.97
#